data_AF-A0A562P1J0-F1
#
_entry.id   AF-A0A562P1J0-F1
#
_cell.length_a   1.000
_cell.length_b   1.000
_cell.length_c   1.000
_cell.angle_alpha   90.00
_cell.angle_beta   90.00
_cell.angle_gamma   90.00
#
_symmetry.space_group_name_H-M   'P 1'
#
loop_
_entity.id
_entity.type
_entity.pdbx_description
1 polymer ?
#
loop_
_entity_poly.entity_id
_entity_poly.type
_entity_poly.pdbx_seq_one_letter_code
_entity_poly.pdbx_strand_id
1 'polypeptide(L)'
;MLAGVDTVLALGPESDKVVESFCAAVDEDVSEGVVPPSENKVLYWNRSTGEPARPISVERPRQERKRHSRKYAEGDLGDSSFYFRGADGALNLKAQNLMMFLQIAEGIDDRTWEHHLRAGDYSAWFRNQVKDKGLAEEAAVIEDDDSLDPHKSRAAIAEAVRRRYTAPAD
;
A
#
# COMPACT_ATOMS: atom_id res chain seq x y z
N MET A 1 -11.08 35.49 -16.33
CA MET A 1 -11.28 34.89 -17.66
C MET A 1 -11.27 33.37 -17.50
N LEU A 2 -12.44 32.76 -17.31
CA LEU A 2 -12.63 31.30 -17.32
C LEU A 2 -12.90 30.77 -18.74
N ALA A 3 -13.09 31.67 -19.71
CA ALA A 3 -13.46 31.37 -21.09
C ALA A 3 -12.43 30.53 -21.88
N GLY A 4 -11.19 30.38 -21.41
CA GLY A 4 -10.15 29.56 -22.05
C GLY A 4 -9.99 28.15 -21.49
N VAL A 5 -10.88 27.71 -20.59
CA VAL A 5 -10.82 26.37 -19.98
C VAL A 5 -11.77 25.44 -20.73
N ASP A 6 -11.22 24.45 -21.41
CA ASP A 6 -12.00 23.49 -22.22
C ASP A 6 -12.30 22.18 -21.48
N THR A 7 -11.57 21.88 -20.41
CA THR A 7 -11.69 20.62 -19.66
C THR A 7 -11.83 20.89 -18.17
N VAL A 8 -12.86 20.31 -17.55
CA VAL A 8 -13.11 20.35 -16.11
C VAL A 8 -13.06 18.93 -15.54
N LEU A 9 -12.30 18.76 -14.46
CA LEU A 9 -12.20 17.52 -13.68
C LEU A 9 -12.67 17.82 -12.26
N ALA A 10 -13.83 17.28 -11.87
CA ALA A 10 -14.38 17.48 -10.54
C ALA A 10 -14.26 16.20 -9.69
N LEU A 11 -13.64 16.33 -8.52
CA LEU A 11 -13.36 15.23 -7.59
C LEU A 11 -14.18 15.38 -6.31
N GLY A 12 -14.68 14.26 -5.80
CA GLY A 12 -15.32 14.19 -4.49
C GLY A 12 -16.85 14.18 -4.52
N PRO A 13 -17.48 14.05 -3.34
CA PRO A 13 -18.92 13.81 -3.20
C PRO A 13 -19.80 14.98 -3.65
N GLU A 14 -19.23 16.18 -3.82
CA GLU A 14 -19.92 17.39 -4.31
C GLU A 14 -19.43 17.82 -5.70
N SER A 15 -18.91 16.87 -6.48
CA SER A 15 -18.34 17.13 -7.80
C SER A 15 -19.36 17.62 -8.84
N ASP A 16 -20.63 17.29 -8.64
CA ASP A 16 -21.80 17.85 -9.34
C ASP A 16 -21.90 19.38 -9.16
N LYS A 17 -21.86 19.86 -7.92
CA LYS A 17 -21.94 21.29 -7.59
C LYS A 17 -20.76 22.10 -8.14
N VAL A 18 -19.58 21.48 -8.23
CA VAL A 18 -18.38 22.11 -8.81
C VAL A 18 -18.55 22.32 -10.32
N VAL A 19 -19.13 21.36 -11.02
CA VAL A 19 -19.43 21.47 -12.46
C VAL A 19 -20.52 22.52 -12.68
N GLU A 20 -21.60 22.50 -11.90
CA GLU A 20 -22.68 23.51 -11.97
C GLU A 20 -22.16 24.93 -11.73
N SER A 21 -21.34 25.14 -10.70
CA SER A 21 -20.76 26.45 -10.38
C SER A 21 -19.84 26.96 -11.49
N PHE A 22 -19.12 26.07 -12.17
CA PHE A 22 -18.28 26.44 -13.30
C PHE A 22 -19.12 26.83 -14.52
N CYS A 23 -20.13 26.03 -14.87
CA CYS A 23 -21.04 26.28 -15.99
C CYS A 23 -21.81 27.59 -15.83
N ALA A 24 -22.31 27.89 -14.63
CA ALA A 24 -22.92 29.19 -14.31
C ALA A 24 -21.96 30.37 -14.47
N ALA A 25 -20.66 30.17 -14.24
CA ALA A 25 -19.65 31.22 -14.41
C ALA A 25 -19.22 31.44 -15.87
N VAL A 26 -19.55 30.52 -16.78
CA VAL A 26 -19.26 30.63 -18.22
C VAL A 26 -20.51 30.77 -19.09
N ASP A 27 -21.70 30.90 -18.49
CA ASP A 27 -23.02 31.06 -19.15
C ASP A 27 -23.37 29.88 -20.09
N GLU A 28 -23.05 28.65 -19.66
CA GLU A 28 -23.36 27.42 -20.39
C GLU A 28 -24.30 26.51 -19.59
N ASP A 29 -25.26 25.88 -20.29
CA ASP A 29 -26.21 24.93 -19.71
C ASP A 29 -25.53 23.58 -19.43
N VAL A 30 -25.58 23.14 -18.18
CA VAL A 30 -25.24 21.76 -17.81
C VAL A 30 -26.35 20.86 -18.32
N SER A 31 -26.04 19.95 -19.25
CA SER A 31 -27.00 18.93 -19.67
C SER A 31 -27.41 18.09 -18.45
N GLU A 32 -28.71 18.11 -18.13
CA GLU A 32 -29.29 17.46 -16.95
C GLU A 32 -28.84 16.00 -16.83
N GLY A 33 -28.35 15.63 -15.64
CA GLY A 33 -28.10 14.22 -15.29
C GLY A 33 -26.70 13.89 -14.77
N VAL A 34 -25.98 14.84 -14.18
CA VAL A 34 -24.68 14.56 -13.54
C VAL A 34 -24.91 13.80 -12.24
N VAL A 35 -24.87 12.47 -12.30
CA VAL A 35 -24.93 11.61 -11.11
C VAL A 35 -23.58 11.66 -10.40
N PRO A 36 -23.52 11.98 -9.09
CA PRO A 36 -22.27 12.01 -8.35
C PRO A 36 -21.59 10.63 -8.41
N PRO A 37 -20.30 10.57 -8.77
CA PRO A 37 -19.57 9.32 -8.88
C PRO A 37 -19.47 8.59 -7.54
N SER A 38 -19.62 7.26 -7.56
CA SER A 38 -19.19 6.39 -6.46
C SER A 38 -17.70 6.58 -6.16
N GLU A 39 -17.24 6.18 -4.97
CA GLU A 39 -15.81 6.23 -4.59
C GLU A 39 -14.89 5.72 -5.71
N ASN A 40 -13.82 6.48 -6.00
CA ASN A 40 -12.81 6.26 -7.08
C ASN A 40 -13.23 6.64 -8.51
N LYS A 41 -14.31 7.40 -8.72
CA LYS A 41 -14.64 7.98 -10.03
C LYS A 41 -14.55 9.51 -9.98
N VAL A 42 -14.16 10.11 -11.10
CA VAL A 42 -14.05 11.57 -11.29
C VAL A 42 -15.03 11.97 -12.38
N LEU A 43 -15.67 13.13 -12.23
CA LEU A 43 -16.50 13.69 -13.30
C LEU A 43 -15.61 14.41 -14.30
N TYR A 44 -15.68 13.96 -15.55
CA TYR A 44 -15.00 14.57 -16.68
C TYR A 44 -16.03 15.32 -17.54
N TRP A 45 -15.77 16.59 -17.78
CA TRP A 45 -16.53 17.40 -18.72
C TRP A 45 -15.58 18.14 -19.66
N ASN A 46 -15.91 18.13 -20.95
CA ASN A 46 -15.16 18.81 -21.97
C ASN A 46 -16.13 19.63 -22.84
N ARG A 47 -15.92 20.94 -22.82
CA ARG A 47 -16.75 21.90 -23.53
C ARG A 47 -16.58 21.83 -25.05
N SER A 48 -15.36 21.58 -25.51
CA SER A 48 -15.03 21.54 -26.95
C SER A 48 -15.68 20.37 -27.71
N THR A 49 -16.18 19.35 -27.00
CA THR A 49 -16.83 18.18 -27.62
C THR A 49 -18.35 18.27 -27.62
N GLY A 50 -18.94 19.21 -26.86
CA GLY A 50 -20.40 19.34 -26.71
C GLY A 50 -21.07 18.14 -26.02
N GLU A 51 -20.29 17.27 -25.38
CA GLU A 51 -20.78 16.07 -24.70
C GLU A 51 -21.18 16.36 -23.25
N PRO A 52 -22.19 15.66 -22.70
CA PRO A 52 -22.54 15.77 -21.29
C PRO A 52 -21.41 15.27 -20.39
N ALA A 53 -21.33 15.81 -19.18
CA ALA A 53 -20.34 15.37 -18.18
C ALA A 53 -20.53 13.88 -17.87
N ARG A 54 -19.43 13.12 -17.87
CA ARG A 54 -19.46 11.67 -17.67
C ARG A 54 -18.49 11.22 -16.56
N PRO A 55 -18.86 10.22 -15.76
CA PRO A 55 -17.95 9.64 -14.79
C PRO A 55 -16.85 8.86 -15.54
N ILE A 56 -15.59 9.17 -15.22
CA ILE A 56 -14.43 8.38 -15.61
C ILE A 56 -13.85 7.66 -14.39
N SER A 57 -13.44 6.41 -14.59
CA SER A 57 -12.70 5.68 -13.57
C SER A 57 -11.27 6.21 -13.53
N VAL A 58 -10.80 6.61 -12.36
CA VAL A 58 -9.39 6.89 -12.16
C VAL A 58 -8.72 5.59 -11.79
N GLU A 59 -7.82 5.10 -12.65
CA GLU A 59 -6.91 4.03 -12.24
C GLU A 59 -6.06 4.56 -11.09
N ARG A 60 -6.22 3.95 -9.90
CA ARG A 60 -5.36 4.29 -8.75
C ARG A 60 -3.90 4.17 -9.17
N PRO A 61 -3.01 5.12 -8.79
CA PRO A 61 -1.62 5.03 -9.18
C PRO A 61 -1.01 3.73 -8.65
N ARG A 62 -0.75 2.74 -9.52
CA ARG A 62 0.08 1.58 -9.18
C ARG A 62 1.52 1.99 -8.79
N GLN A 63 1.91 3.23 -9.05
CA GLN A 63 3.24 3.78 -8.78
C GLN A 63 3.56 4.01 -7.30
N GLU A 64 2.59 4.32 -6.43
CA GLU A 64 2.90 4.58 -5.01
C GLU A 64 3.47 3.34 -4.32
N ARG A 65 2.93 2.15 -4.65
CA ARG A 65 3.43 0.86 -4.13
C ARG A 65 4.83 0.52 -4.67
N LYS A 66 5.09 0.73 -5.96
CA LYS A 66 6.39 0.39 -6.57
C LYS A 66 7.54 1.32 -6.11
N ARG A 67 7.30 2.63 -5.92
CA ARG A 67 8.36 3.59 -5.53
C ARG A 67 8.82 3.43 -4.07
N HIS A 68 7.92 3.06 -3.15
CA HIS A 68 8.28 2.80 -1.75
C HIS A 68 8.83 1.38 -1.50
N SER A 69 8.46 0.39 -2.34
CA SER A 69 8.87 -1.00 -2.18
C SER A 69 10.40 -1.17 -2.17
N ARG A 70 11.13 -0.48 -3.06
CA ARG A 70 12.60 -0.56 -3.11
C ARG A 70 13.27 0.01 -1.85
N LYS A 71 12.68 1.07 -1.27
CA LYS A 71 13.19 1.69 -0.04
C LYS A 71 13.10 0.72 1.15
N TYR A 72 12.05 -0.09 1.27
CA TYR A 72 11.90 -1.03 2.39
C TYR A 72 12.57 -2.38 2.13
N ALA A 73 12.68 -2.78 0.87
CA ALA A 73 13.42 -3.98 0.48
C ALA A 73 14.92 -3.84 0.78
N GLU A 74 15.54 -2.76 0.31
CA GLU A 74 16.99 -2.60 0.27
C GLU A 74 17.50 -1.40 1.10
N GLY A 75 16.66 -0.41 1.41
CA GLY A 75 17.08 0.81 2.10
C GLY A 75 17.01 0.72 3.64
N ASP A 76 17.84 1.50 4.34
CA ASP A 76 17.91 1.50 5.80
C ASP A 76 16.66 2.13 6.44
N LEU A 77 15.95 1.33 7.26
CA LEU A 77 14.79 1.74 8.06
C LEU A 77 15.18 2.50 9.35
N GLY A 78 16.46 2.60 9.69
CA GLY A 78 16.96 3.33 10.85
C GLY A 78 16.36 2.79 12.16
N ASP A 79 15.68 3.65 12.91
CA ASP A 79 15.00 3.28 14.16
C ASP A 79 13.79 2.35 13.93
N SER A 80 13.32 2.24 12.68
CA SER A 80 12.21 1.37 12.28
C SER A 80 12.66 -0.05 11.88
N SER A 81 13.92 -0.39 12.14
CA SER A 81 14.49 -1.71 11.86
C SER A 81 13.86 -2.79 12.73
N PHE A 82 13.82 -4.02 12.22
CA PHE A 82 13.49 -5.18 13.06
C PHE A 82 14.70 -5.57 13.90
N TYR A 83 14.47 -6.07 15.11
CA TYR A 83 15.52 -6.58 15.98
C TYR A 83 15.18 -7.99 16.40
N PHE A 84 15.97 -8.97 15.94
CA PHE A 84 15.88 -10.33 16.44
C PHE A 84 16.51 -10.38 17.84
N ARG A 85 15.67 -10.65 18.83
CA ARG A 85 16.00 -10.75 20.24
C ARG A 85 15.69 -12.14 20.75
N GLY A 86 16.71 -12.79 21.32
CA GLY A 86 16.51 -14.05 22.02
C GLY A 86 15.63 -13.84 23.26
N ALA A 87 14.88 -14.86 23.66
CA ALA A 87 14.01 -14.79 24.84
C ALA A 87 14.77 -14.49 26.15
N ASP A 88 16.08 -14.76 26.18
CA ASP A 88 16.99 -14.46 27.28
C ASP A 88 17.72 -13.11 27.15
N GLY A 89 17.47 -12.38 26.06
CA GLY A 89 18.12 -11.10 25.75
C GLY A 89 19.59 -11.21 25.33
N ALA A 90 20.13 -12.42 25.13
CA ALA A 90 21.53 -12.62 24.76
C ALA A 90 21.82 -12.25 23.29
N LEU A 91 20.78 -12.25 22.45
CA LEU A 91 20.86 -11.91 21.03
C LEU A 91 20.16 -10.57 20.75
N ASN A 92 20.77 -9.72 19.91
CA ASN A 92 20.17 -8.47 19.44
C ASN A 92 20.68 -8.14 18.03
N LEU A 93 20.14 -8.83 17.02
CA LEU A 93 20.54 -8.63 15.62
C LEU A 93 19.60 -7.66 14.92
N LYS A 94 20.16 -6.57 14.37
CA LYS A 94 19.41 -5.54 13.63
C LYS A 94 19.21 -5.94 12.18
N ALA A 95 17.95 -6.07 11.76
CA ALA A 95 17.53 -6.17 10.37
C ALA A 95 17.02 -4.81 9.88
N GLN A 96 17.89 -4.08 9.18
CA GLN A 96 17.62 -2.71 8.75
C GLN A 96 16.69 -2.59 7.53
N ASN A 97 16.38 -3.69 6.88
CA ASN A 97 15.48 -3.77 5.73
C ASN A 97 14.99 -5.21 5.55
N LEU A 98 14.07 -5.44 4.62
CA LEU A 98 13.50 -6.78 4.38
C LEU A 98 14.55 -7.78 3.90
N MET A 99 15.54 -7.38 3.10
CA MET A 99 16.58 -8.31 2.63
C MET A 99 17.48 -8.78 3.77
N MET A 100 17.89 -7.87 4.66
CA MET A 100 18.65 -8.16 5.86
C MET A 100 17.82 -9.00 6.84
N PHE A 101 16.51 -8.75 6.93
CA PHE A 101 15.60 -9.60 7.69
C PHE A 101 15.63 -11.05 7.19
N LEU A 102 15.52 -11.27 5.88
CA LEU A 102 15.60 -12.62 5.30
C LEU A 102 16.96 -13.29 5.54
N GLN A 103 18.05 -12.54 5.33
CA GLN A 103 19.41 -13.05 5.52
C GLN A 103 19.67 -13.45 6.98
N ILE A 104 19.24 -12.63 7.94
CA ILE A 104 19.37 -12.95 9.36
C ILE A 104 18.45 -14.12 9.71
N ALA A 105 17.20 -14.12 9.23
CA ALA A 105 16.23 -15.18 9.51
C ALA A 105 16.76 -16.57 9.14
N GLU A 106 17.52 -16.71 8.04
CA GLU A 106 18.15 -17.98 7.66
C GLU A 106 19.15 -18.52 8.70
N GLY A 107 19.81 -17.63 9.45
CA GLY A 107 20.88 -17.98 10.39
C GLY A 107 20.50 -18.01 11.87
N ILE A 108 19.31 -17.51 12.27
CA ILE A 108 18.93 -17.52 13.69
C ILE A 108 18.42 -18.88 14.16
N ASP A 109 18.57 -19.15 15.46
CA ASP A 109 18.05 -20.35 16.09
C ASP A 109 16.52 -20.34 16.15
N ASP A 110 15.93 -21.53 16.23
CA ASP A 110 14.48 -21.71 16.22
C ASP A 110 13.78 -21.10 17.44
N ARG A 111 14.46 -21.00 18.60
CA ARG A 111 13.86 -20.42 19.80
C ARG A 111 13.71 -18.91 19.65
N THR A 112 14.73 -18.24 19.12
CA THR A 112 14.66 -16.81 18.77
C THR A 112 13.56 -16.58 17.74
N TRP A 113 13.49 -17.42 16.70
CA TRP A 113 12.47 -17.27 15.66
C TRP A 113 11.05 -17.43 16.23
N GLU A 114 10.83 -18.49 17.01
CA GLU A 114 9.54 -18.79 17.63
C GLU A 114 9.12 -17.74 18.65
N HIS A 115 10.06 -17.18 19.42
CA HIS A 115 9.78 -16.10 20.36
C HIS A 115 9.06 -14.93 19.69
N HIS A 116 9.56 -14.46 18.55
CA HIS A 116 8.94 -13.39 17.78
C HIS A 116 7.67 -13.84 17.06
N LEU A 117 7.64 -15.07 16.53
CA LEU A 117 6.48 -15.64 15.86
C LEU A 117 5.26 -15.63 16.80
N ARG A 118 5.43 -16.15 18.02
CA ARG A 118 4.35 -16.23 19.03
C ARG A 118 3.97 -14.87 19.61
N ALA A 119 4.86 -13.88 19.54
CA ALA A 119 4.58 -12.52 19.94
C ALA A 119 3.81 -11.71 18.88
N GLY A 120 3.70 -12.21 17.64
CA GLY A 120 3.10 -11.46 16.53
C GLY A 120 3.99 -10.34 15.99
N ASP A 121 5.30 -10.40 16.27
CA ASP A 121 6.22 -9.30 16.01
C ASP A 121 6.44 -9.08 14.51
N TYR A 122 6.37 -10.12 13.68
CA TYR A 122 6.59 -10.00 12.25
C TYR A 122 5.44 -9.26 11.58
N SER A 123 4.20 -9.68 11.83
CA SER A 123 3.02 -8.99 11.29
C SER A 123 2.91 -7.55 11.79
N ALA A 124 3.23 -7.30 13.06
CA ALA A 124 3.26 -5.96 13.64
C ALA A 124 4.31 -5.09 12.93
N TRP A 125 5.53 -5.59 12.73
CA TRP A 125 6.58 -4.86 12.04
C TRP A 125 6.24 -4.58 10.57
N PHE A 126 5.71 -5.57 9.85
CA PHE A 126 5.29 -5.39 8.47
C PHE A 126 4.18 -4.34 8.32
N ARG A 127 3.23 -4.32 9.26
CA ARG A 127 2.12 -3.35 9.28
C ARG A 127 2.59 -1.95 9.61
N ASN A 128 3.41 -1.83 10.66
CA ASN A 128 3.69 -0.54 11.27
C ASN A 128 4.93 0.14 10.70
N GLN A 129 5.96 -0.61 10.32
CA GLN A 129 7.23 -0.03 9.85
C GLN A 129 7.38 -0.14 8.33
N VAL A 130 7.13 -1.32 7.77
CA VAL A 130 7.20 -1.56 6.32
C VAL A 130 5.97 -0.97 5.59
N LYS A 131 4.86 -0.77 6.32
CA LYS A 131 3.58 -0.25 5.80
C LYS A 131 2.97 -1.14 4.71
N ASP A 132 3.25 -2.43 4.72
CA ASP A 132 2.66 -3.41 3.82
C ASP A 132 1.58 -4.21 4.54
N LYS A 133 0.33 -3.73 4.43
CA LYS A 133 -0.83 -4.39 5.03
C LYS A 133 -1.03 -5.81 4.53
N GLY A 134 -0.76 -6.06 3.24
CA GLY A 134 -0.98 -7.38 2.64
C GLY A 134 0.08 -8.39 3.05
N LEU A 135 1.32 -7.95 3.27
CA LEU A 135 2.36 -8.80 3.88
C LEU A 135 2.05 -9.04 5.37
N ALA A 136 1.60 -8.02 6.08
CA ALA A 136 1.26 -8.13 7.50
C ALA A 136 0.11 -9.10 7.77
N GLU A 137 -0.94 -9.06 6.95
CA GLU A 137 -2.08 -9.98 7.08
C GLU A 137 -1.67 -11.44 6.83
N GLU A 138 -0.84 -11.68 5.81
CA GLU A 138 -0.34 -13.04 5.54
C GLU A 138 0.60 -13.54 6.65
N ALA A 139 1.47 -12.68 7.17
CA ALA A 139 2.32 -13.02 8.30
C ALA A 139 1.50 -13.33 9.57
N ALA A 140 0.44 -12.57 9.83
CA ALA A 140 -0.43 -12.81 10.99
C ALA A 140 -1.10 -14.19 10.93
N VAL A 141 -1.50 -14.65 9.73
CA VAL A 141 -2.05 -16.00 9.54
C VAL A 141 -1.00 -17.07 9.86
N ILE A 142 0.26 -16.85 9.48
CA ILE A 142 1.37 -17.77 9.77
C ILE A 142 1.70 -17.79 11.26
N GLU A 143 1.64 -16.63 11.92
CA GLU A 143 1.89 -16.48 13.37
C GLU A 143 0.82 -17.19 14.23
N ASP A 144 -0.44 -17.16 13.78
CA ASP A 144 -1.59 -17.80 14.46
C ASP A 144 -1.69 -19.32 14.20
N ASP A 145 -0.95 -19.85 13.21
CA ASP A 145 -0.96 -21.28 12.89
C ASP A 145 -0.03 -22.08 13.80
N ASP A 146 -0.60 -22.57 14.90
CA ASP A 146 0.07 -23.44 15.87
C ASP A 146 0.59 -24.78 15.30
N SER A 147 0.15 -25.17 14.10
CA SER A 147 0.63 -26.40 13.45
C SER A 147 1.98 -26.22 12.75
N LEU A 148 2.42 -24.98 12.54
CA LEU A 148 3.69 -24.68 11.90
C LEU A 148 4.84 -24.71 12.90
N ASP A 149 5.82 -25.56 12.60
CA ASP A 149 7.11 -25.52 13.28
C ASP A 149 7.92 -24.26 12.88
N PRO A 150 8.95 -23.89 13.67
CA PRO A 150 9.76 -22.70 13.41
C PRO A 150 10.39 -22.67 12.02
N HIS A 151 10.78 -23.83 11.47
CA HIS A 151 11.38 -23.91 10.15
C HIS A 151 10.35 -23.64 9.04
N LYS A 152 9.15 -24.22 9.13
CA LYS A 152 8.07 -24.01 8.15
C LYS A 152 7.53 -22.59 8.19
N SER A 153 7.28 -22.04 9.37
CA SER A 153 6.82 -20.65 9.52
C SER A 153 7.86 -19.66 8.95
N ARG A 154 9.15 -19.90 9.20
CA ARG A 154 10.26 -19.15 8.60
C ARG A 154 10.27 -19.22 7.09
N ALA A 155 10.13 -20.40 6.51
CA ALA A 155 10.05 -20.56 5.07
C ALA A 155 8.84 -19.83 4.46
N ALA A 156 7.68 -19.92 5.11
CA ALA A 156 6.45 -19.27 4.66
C ALA A 156 6.54 -17.73 4.69
N ILE A 157 7.05 -17.15 5.78
CA ILE A 157 7.29 -15.70 5.87
C ILE A 157 8.32 -15.27 4.81
N ALA A 158 9.40 -16.04 4.63
CA ALA A 158 10.42 -15.73 3.64
C ALA A 158 9.86 -15.73 2.21
N GLU A 159 9.02 -16.70 1.87
CA GLU A 159 8.33 -16.76 0.58
C GLU A 159 7.39 -15.56 0.39
N ALA A 160 6.59 -15.21 1.40
CA ALA A 160 5.67 -14.08 1.34
C ALA A 160 6.37 -12.75 1.07
N VAL A 161 7.56 -12.55 1.67
CA VAL A 161 8.43 -11.39 1.43
C VAL A 161 9.02 -11.45 0.02
N ARG A 162 9.64 -12.57 -0.39
CA ARG A 162 10.26 -12.73 -1.70
C ARG A 162 9.27 -12.48 -2.85
N ARG A 163 8.07 -13.04 -2.75
CA ARG A 163 7.00 -12.88 -3.74
C ARG A 163 6.62 -11.40 -3.97
N ARG A 164 6.74 -10.56 -2.94
CA ARG A 164 6.37 -9.14 -3.01
C ARG A 164 7.54 -8.21 -3.34
N TYR A 165 8.75 -8.56 -2.93
CA TYR A 165 9.89 -7.63 -2.91
C TYR A 165 11.13 -8.10 -3.68
N THR A 166 11.19 -9.37 -4.11
CA THR A 166 12.33 -9.90 -4.89
C THR A 166 11.92 -10.49 -6.24
N ALA A 167 10.61 -10.56 -6.54
CA ALA A 167 10.17 -10.90 -7.89
C ALA A 167 10.66 -9.82 -8.88
N PRO A 168 11.18 -10.20 -10.06
CA PRO A 168 11.56 -9.22 -11.07
C PRO A 168 10.36 -8.35 -11.41
N ALA A 169 10.58 -7.04 -11.40
CA ALA A 169 9.56 -6.09 -11.83
C ALA A 169 9.35 -6.26 -13.34
N ASP A 170 8.25 -6.88 -13.75
CA ASP A 170 7.70 -6.68 -15.09
C ASP A 170 7.26 -5.20 -15.28
#